data_AF-A0A9E4QU36-F1
#
_entry.id   AF-A0A9E4QU36-F1
#
_cell.length_a   1.000
_cell.length_b   1.000
_cell.length_c   1.000
_cell.angle_alpha   90.00
_cell.angle_beta   90.00
_cell.angle_gamma   90.00
#
_symmetry.space_group_name_H-M   'P 1'
#
loop_
_entity.id
_entity.type
_entity.pdbx_description
1 polymer ?
#
loop_
_entity_poly.entity_id
_entity_poly.type
_entity_poly.pdbx_seq_one_letter_code
_entity_poly.pdbx_strand_id
1 'polypeptide(L)'
;MLTTTVAGRTWSYSHSIGRTSVAGAGFNHPTAVAVAPGGILYVLSRGFEGPDNIGGVEGENKRIGKLTIDEEFICDFGRQEF
;
A
#
# COMPACT_ATOMS: atom_id res chain seq x y z
N MET A 1 21.97 6.38 5.15
CA MET A 1 22.05 6.39 3.68
C MET A 1 22.58 5.04 3.25
N LEU A 2 21.74 4.21 2.61
CA LEU A 2 22.12 2.89 2.11
C LEU A 2 22.22 2.99 0.58
N THR A 3 23.45 3.03 0.07
CA THR A 3 23.73 3.07 -1.37
C THR A 3 24.32 1.72 -1.81
N THR A 4 23.77 1.14 -2.86
CA THR A 4 24.19 -0.17 -3.39
C THR A 4 24.47 -0.06 -4.89
N THR A 5 25.64 -0.51 -5.32
CA THR A 5 25.98 -0.63 -6.74
C THR A 5 25.91 -2.08 -7.16
N VAL A 6 25.06 -2.40 -8.14
CA VAL A 6 24.88 -3.76 -8.67
C VAL A 6 24.49 -3.71 -10.15
N ALA A 7 25.01 -4.65 -10.95
CA ALA A 7 24.72 -4.76 -12.39
C ALA A 7 24.85 -3.43 -13.15
N GLY A 8 25.93 -2.68 -12.89
CA GLY A 8 26.24 -1.42 -13.57
C GLY A 8 25.36 -0.23 -13.18
N ARG A 9 24.56 -0.33 -12.11
CA ARG A 9 23.69 0.74 -11.61
C ARG A 9 23.95 1.01 -10.13
N THR A 10 23.80 2.27 -9.73
CA THR A 10 23.91 2.72 -8.34
C THR A 10 22.53 3.15 -7.85
N TRP A 11 22.08 2.54 -6.76
CA TRP A 11 20.79 2.79 -6.13
C TRP A 11 21.03 3.39 -4.76
N SER A 12 20.30 4.46 -4.42
CA SER A 12 20.29 5.03 -3.08
C SER A 12 18.88 4.89 -2.50
N TYR A 13 18.80 4.27 -1.32
CA TYR A 13 17.54 4.23 -0.58
C TYR A 13 17.09 5.65 -0.21
N SER A 14 15.84 5.99 -0.54
CA SER A 14 15.21 7.26 -0.16
C SER A 14 14.40 7.09 1.13
N HIS A 15 13.33 6.31 1.07
CA HIS A 15 12.34 6.14 2.12
C HIS A 15 11.52 4.86 1.93
N SER A 16 10.79 4.49 2.98
CA SER A 16 9.78 3.42 2.95
C SER A 16 8.42 4.07 3.00
N ILE A 17 7.44 3.51 2.28
CA ILE A 17 6.09 4.05 2.20
C ILE A 17 5.13 3.18 2.99
N GLY A 18 4.34 3.81 3.85
CA GLY A 18 3.22 3.19 4.53
C GLY A 18 3.53 2.61 5.91
N ARG A 19 2.44 2.16 6.55
CA ARG A 19 2.39 1.52 7.86
C ARG A 19 1.30 0.47 7.87
N THR A 20 1.34 -0.45 8.84
CA THR A 20 0.24 -1.38 9.06
C THR A 20 -1.05 -0.59 9.33
N SER A 21 -2.05 -0.76 8.47
CA SER A 21 -3.36 -0.12 8.62
C SER A 21 -4.44 -0.93 7.91
N VAL A 22 -5.56 -1.15 8.60
CA VAL A 22 -6.73 -1.87 8.07
C VAL A 22 -7.39 -1.04 6.96
N ALA A 23 -7.49 0.27 7.15
CA ALA A 23 -8.10 1.24 6.23
C ALA A 23 -7.30 2.54 6.17
N GLY A 24 -7.60 3.40 5.20
CA GLY A 24 -7.02 4.73 5.09
C GLY A 24 -5.52 4.72 4.76
N ALA A 25 -4.80 5.73 5.24
CA ALA A 25 -3.35 5.83 5.06
C ALA A 25 -2.63 4.60 5.64
N GLY A 26 -2.00 3.80 4.80
CA GLY A 26 -1.31 2.55 5.16
C GLY A 26 -1.89 1.31 4.48
N PHE A 27 -1.37 0.14 4.82
CA PHE A 27 -1.67 -1.12 4.11
C PHE A 27 -1.86 -2.30 5.06
N ASN A 28 -2.62 -3.30 4.63
CA ASN A 28 -2.74 -4.58 5.31
C ASN A 28 -2.54 -5.71 4.32
N HIS A 29 -1.41 -6.42 4.45
CA HIS A 29 -1.01 -7.47 3.51
C HIS A 29 -0.95 -6.96 2.03
N PRO A 30 -0.09 -5.97 1.72
CA PRO A 30 0.06 -5.47 0.35
C PRO A 30 0.69 -6.53 -0.56
N THR A 31 0.12 -6.73 -1.74
CA THR A 31 0.55 -7.80 -2.68
C THR A 31 0.91 -7.30 -4.07
N ALA A 32 0.40 -6.13 -4.46
CA ALA A 32 0.73 -5.51 -5.75
C ALA A 32 0.72 -3.99 -5.62
N VAL A 33 1.53 -3.34 -6.45
CA VAL A 33 1.57 -1.88 -6.61
C VAL A 33 1.58 -1.54 -8.10
N ALA A 34 0.80 -0.53 -8.48
CA ALA A 34 0.85 0.09 -9.79
C ALA A 34 1.15 1.59 -9.65
N VAL A 35 2.03 2.11 -10.49
CA VAL A 35 2.42 3.53 -10.49
C VAL A 35 1.79 4.20 -11.71
N ALA A 36 1.05 5.28 -11.48
CA ALA A 36 0.48 6.14 -12.49
C ALA A 36 1.24 7.47 -12.60
N PRO A 37 1.06 8.26 -13.68
CA PRO A 37 1.67 9.57 -13.82
C PRO A 37 1.41 10.48 -12.61
N GLY A 38 2.37 11.36 -12.32
CA GLY A 38 2.29 12.28 -11.17
C GLY A 38 2.62 11.62 -9.82
N GLY A 39 3.24 10.43 -9.82
CA GLY A 39 3.64 9.77 -8.57
C GLY A 39 2.48 9.13 -7.80
N ILE A 40 1.35 8.88 -8.47
CA ILE A 40 0.20 8.20 -7.86
C ILE A 40 0.47 6.70 -7.78
N LEU A 41 0.29 6.15 -6.60
CA LEU A 41 0.40 4.73 -6.29
C LEU A 41 -1.00 4.15 -6.06
N TYR A 42 -1.25 3.00 -6.67
CA TYR A 42 -2.38 2.12 -6.35
C TYR A 42 -1.83 0.85 -5.73
N VAL A 43 -2.22 0.55 -4.49
CA VAL A 43 -1.69 -0.59 -3.73
C VAL A 43 -2.81 -1.55 -3.37
N LEU A 44 -2.69 -2.80 -3.85
CA LEU A 44 -3.62 -3.88 -3.53
C LEU A 44 -3.29 -4.50 -2.18
N SER A 45 -4.18 -4.34 -1.21
CA SER A 45 -4.16 -4.99 0.10
C SER A 45 -5.14 -6.16 0.10
N ARG A 46 -4.68 -7.38 0.42
CA ARG A 46 -5.56 -8.57 0.51
C ARG A 46 -6.13 -8.81 1.90
N GLY A 47 -5.71 -8.04 2.89
CA GLY A 47 -6.19 -8.24 4.25
C GLY A 47 -5.92 -9.64 4.80
N PHE A 48 -6.75 -10.05 5.75
CA PHE A 48 -6.83 -11.40 6.28
C PHE A 48 -8.20 -12.01 5.98
N GLU A 49 -8.23 -13.33 5.83
CA GLU A 49 -9.46 -14.13 5.75
C GLU A 49 -9.74 -14.68 7.16
N GLY A 50 -10.88 -14.33 7.76
CA GLY A 50 -11.32 -14.91 9.04
C GLY A 50 -12.07 -13.95 9.98
N PRO A 51 -12.74 -14.50 11.01
CA PRO A 51 -13.49 -13.73 12.00
C PRO A 51 -12.59 -12.81 12.86
N ASP A 52 -11.28 -13.09 12.85
CA ASP A 52 -10.26 -12.40 13.63
C ASP A 52 -9.67 -11.19 12.90
N ASN A 53 -10.36 -10.69 11.86
CA ASN A 53 -9.93 -9.54 11.09
C ASN A 53 -9.61 -8.38 12.03
N ILE A 54 -8.33 -7.95 12.05
CA ILE A 54 -7.89 -6.77 12.78
C ILE A 54 -8.76 -5.61 12.27
N GLY A 55 -9.65 -5.08 13.13
CA GLY A 55 -10.64 -4.06 12.76
C GLY A 55 -12.11 -4.49 12.88
N GLY A 56 -12.40 -5.77 13.12
CA GLY A 56 -13.74 -6.27 13.49
C GLY A 56 -14.79 -6.27 12.38
N VAL A 57 -14.44 -5.87 11.16
CA VAL A 57 -15.35 -5.86 10.01
C VAL A 57 -14.70 -6.66 8.87
N GLU A 58 -15.40 -7.69 8.40
CA GLU A 58 -14.94 -8.50 7.27
C GLU A 58 -14.76 -7.64 6.02
N GLY A 59 -13.65 -7.84 5.31
CA GLY A 59 -13.41 -7.23 3.99
C GLY A 59 -12.91 -5.78 4.01
N GLU A 60 -12.85 -5.11 5.17
CA GLU A 60 -12.36 -3.72 5.23
C GLU A 60 -10.87 -3.58 4.88
N ASN A 61 -10.09 -4.61 5.18
CA ASN A 61 -8.67 -4.69 4.85
C ASN A 61 -8.38 -5.22 3.43
N LYS A 62 -9.42 -5.64 2.69
CA LYS A 62 -9.36 -6.01 1.27
C LYS A 62 -9.72 -4.79 0.44
N ARG A 63 -8.71 -4.11 -0.09
CA ARG A 63 -8.91 -2.82 -0.75
C ARG A 63 -7.78 -2.49 -1.70
N ILE A 64 -8.07 -1.53 -2.57
CA ILE A 64 -7.05 -0.78 -3.31
C ILE A 64 -6.93 0.57 -2.61
N GLY A 65 -5.76 0.85 -2.06
CA GLY A 65 -5.41 2.16 -1.53
C GLY A 65 -4.79 3.04 -2.62
N LYS A 66 -5.22 4.29 -2.72
CA LYS A 66 -4.64 5.30 -3.60
C LYS A 66 -3.91 6.36 -2.78
N LEU A 67 -2.64 6.57 -3.09
CA LEU A 67 -1.79 7.55 -2.40
C LEU A 67 -0.71 8.11 -3.35
N THR A 68 0.05 9.10 -2.91
CA THR A 68 1.24 9.59 -3.62
C THR A 68 2.51 8.89 -3.13
N ILE A 69 3.60 9.03 -3.88
CA ILE A 69 4.95 8.56 -3.46
C ILE A 69 5.46 9.29 -2.20
N ASP A 70 4.92 10.46 -1.91
CA ASP A 70 5.17 11.27 -0.71
C ASP A 70 4.20 10.92 0.44
N GLU A 71 3.54 9.77 0.34
CA GLU A 71 2.65 9.19 1.35
C GLU A 71 1.34 9.95 1.62
N GLU A 72 0.96 10.88 0.73
CA GLU A 72 -0.34 11.55 0.81
C GLU A 72 -1.45 10.57 0.44
N PHE A 73 -2.29 10.21 1.40
CA PHE A 73 -3.44 9.36 1.18
C PHE A 73 -4.56 10.10 0.46
N ILE A 74 -5.10 9.48 -0.60
CA ILE A 74 -6.16 10.06 -1.42
C ILE A 74 -7.50 9.39 -1.10
N CYS A 75 -7.59 8.07 -1.28
CA CYS A 75 -8.80 7.31 -0.98
C CYS A 75 -8.57 5.80 -0.97
N ASP A 76 -9.59 5.09 -0.51
CA ASP A 76 -9.76 3.64 -0.66
C ASP A 76 -10.90 3.33 -1.61
N PHE A 77 -10.80 2.22 -2.34
CA PHE A 77 -11.91 1.67 -3.11
C PHE A 77 -11.83 0.15 -3.22
N GLY A 78 -12.94 -0.49 -3.61
CA GLY A 78 -13.06 -1.95 -3.71
C GLY A 78 -13.38 -2.66 -2.38
N ARG A 79 -13.86 -1.91 -1.37
CA ARG A 79 -14.26 -2.43 -0.05
C ARG A 79 -15.72 -2.87 -0.05
N GLN A 80 -16.04 -4.04 -0.65
CA GLN A 80 -17.43 -4.55 -0.73
C GLN A 80 -18.45 -3.59 -1.38
N GLU A 81 -17.99 -2.63 -2.17
CA GLU A 81 -18.82 -1.59 -2.80
C GLU A 81 -19.45 -2.03 -4.15
N PHE A 82 -19.40 -3.33 -4.48
CA PHE A 82 -19.98 -3.91 -5.70
C PHE A 82 -20.59 -5.29 -5.43
#